data_AF-W1Y7G5-F1
#
_entry.id   AF-W1Y7G5-F1
#
_cell.length_a   1.000
_cell.length_b   1.000
_cell.length_c   1.000
_cell.angle_alpha   90.00
_cell.angle_beta   90.00
_cell.angle_gamma   90.00
#
_symmetry.space_group_name_H-M   'P 1'
#
loop_
_entity.id
_entity.type
_entity.pdbx_description
1 polymer ?
#
loop_
_entity_poly.entity_id
_entity_poly.type
_entity_poly.pdbx_seq_one_letter_code
_entity_poly.pdbx_strand_id
1 'polypeptide(L)'
;LHDVSEEVHRALQKLQQIEEETGLTIEQVKDINRRMSIGEAKARRAKKEMVEANLRLVISIAKKYTNRGLQFLDLIQEGNIGLMKAVDKFEYRRGYKFSTYATWWIRQAITRSIADQ
;
A
#
# COMPACT_ATOMS: atom_id res chain seq x y z
N LEU A 1 2.67 -32.71 32.17
CA LEU A 1 2.92 -31.63 33.16
C LEU A 1 4.33 -31.05 33.03
N HIS A 2 5.39 -31.88 32.98
CA HIS A 2 6.78 -31.41 32.81
C HIS A 2 7.02 -30.66 31.48
N ASP A 3 6.49 -31.17 30.36
CA ASP A 3 6.68 -30.59 29.02
C ASP A 3 6.07 -29.17 28.88
N VAL A 4 4.91 -28.96 29.51
CA VAL A 4 4.24 -27.65 29.56
C VAL A 4 5.07 -26.61 30.32
N SER A 5 5.79 -27.04 31.36
CA SER A 5 6.66 -26.15 32.15
C SER A 5 7.86 -25.64 31.32
N GLU A 6 8.46 -26.51 30.52
CA GLU A 6 9.58 -26.18 29.63
C GLU A 6 9.16 -25.20 28.52
N GLU A 7 7.97 -25.38 27.95
CA GLU A 7 7.43 -24.43 26.97
C GLU A 7 7.14 -23.05 27.57
N VAL A 8 6.54 -23.00 28.76
CA VAL A 8 6.27 -21.73 29.45
C VAL A 8 7.58 -21.00 29.78
N HIS A 9 8.60 -21.70 30.26
CA HIS A 9 9.89 -21.08 30.58
C HIS A 9 10.57 -20.49 29.33
N ARG A 10 10.56 -21.23 28.21
CA ARG A 10 11.07 -20.73 26.92
C ARG A 10 10.30 -19.52 26.41
N ALA A 11 8.98 -19.48 26.59
CA ALA A 11 8.17 -18.34 26.19
C ALA A 11 8.49 -17.09 27.03
N LEU A 12 8.66 -17.25 28.35
CA LEU A 12 9.04 -16.15 29.24
C LEU A 12 10.42 -15.58 28.91
N GLN A 13 11.42 -16.43 28.66
CA GLN A 13 12.76 -16.00 28.24
C GLN A 13 12.72 -15.19 26.94
N LYS A 14 11.91 -15.63 25.95
CA LYS A 14 11.72 -14.88 24.70
C LYS A 14 11.09 -13.51 24.93
N LEU A 15 10.09 -13.43 25.81
CA LEU A 15 9.44 -12.16 26.14
C LEU A 15 10.44 -11.22 26.80
N GLN A 16 11.23 -11.70 27.77
CA GLN A 16 12.26 -10.90 28.42
C GLN A 16 13.31 -10.39 27.41
N GLN A 17 13.76 -11.24 26.50
CA GLN A 17 14.70 -10.84 25.45
C GLN A 17 14.13 -9.72 24.56
N ILE A 18 12.84 -9.78 24.20
CA ILE A 18 12.17 -8.72 23.43
C ILE A 18 12.14 -7.40 24.22
N GLU A 19 11.87 -7.45 25.53
CA GLU A 19 11.89 -6.26 26.38
C GLU A 19 13.30 -5.64 26.45
N GLU A 20 14.33 -6.47 26.58
CA GLU A 20 15.73 -6.04 26.61
C GLU A 20 16.18 -5.42 25.28
N GLU A 21 15.84 -6.04 24.15
CA GLU A 21 16.21 -5.56 22.80
C GLU A 21 15.50 -4.26 22.43
N THR A 22 14.23 -4.10 22.82
CA THR A 22 13.41 -2.95 22.43
C THR A 22 13.43 -1.81 23.45
N GLY A 23 13.81 -2.09 24.71
CA GLY A 23 13.68 -1.16 25.83
C GLY A 23 12.23 -0.85 26.21
N LEU A 24 11.28 -1.67 25.77
CA LEU A 24 9.84 -1.50 25.99
C LEU A 24 9.27 -2.71 26.70
N THR A 25 8.29 -2.51 27.58
CA THR A 25 7.59 -3.65 28.18
C THR A 25 6.75 -4.39 27.14
N ILE A 26 6.46 -5.68 27.35
CA ILE A 26 5.59 -6.46 26.48
C ILE A 26 4.21 -5.83 26.33
N GLU A 27 3.71 -5.18 27.39
CA GLU A 27 2.44 -4.44 27.32
C GLU A 27 2.53 -3.24 26.36
N GLN A 28 3.61 -2.46 26.43
CA GLN A 28 3.85 -1.35 25.51
C GLN A 28 4.00 -1.84 24.06
N VAL A 29 4.76 -2.92 23.84
CA VAL A 29 4.93 -3.53 22.53
C VAL A 29 3.58 -3.97 21.96
N LYS A 30 2.72 -4.60 22.78
CA LYS A 30 1.37 -5.00 22.38
C LYS A 30 0.48 -3.79 22.05
N ASP A 31 0.51 -2.74 22.85
CA ASP A 31 -0.28 -1.52 22.58
C ASP A 31 0.17 -0.83 21.28
N ILE A 32 1.48 -0.68 21.08
CA ILE A 32 2.06 -0.10 19.86
C ILE A 32 1.65 -0.93 18.64
N ASN A 33 1.79 -2.26 18.71
CA ASN A 33 1.40 -3.15 17.62
C ASN A 33 -0.10 -3.03 17.29
N ARG A 34 -0.96 -2.96 18.32
CA ARG A 34 -2.39 -2.78 18.15
C ARG A 34 -2.72 -1.45 17.47
N ARG A 35 -2.13 -0.35 17.93
CA ARG A 35 -2.34 0.99 17.36
C ARG A 35 -1.83 1.08 15.93
N MET A 36 -0.66 0.51 15.64
CA MET A 36 -0.09 0.42 14.30
C MET A 36 -1.03 -0.36 13.37
N SER A 37 -1.47 -1.54 13.78
CA SER A 37 -2.40 -2.39 13.01
C SER A 37 -3.70 -1.66 12.66
N ILE A 38 -4.28 -0.92 13.63
CA ILE A 38 -5.49 -0.10 13.40
C ILE A 38 -5.21 1.04 12.42
N GLY A 39 -4.08 1.75 12.60
CA GLY A 39 -3.65 2.84 11.72
C GLY A 39 -3.46 2.38 10.28
N GLU A 40 -2.77 1.27 10.08
CA GLU A 40 -2.56 0.65 8.77
C GLU A 40 -3.89 0.22 8.13
N ALA A 41 -4.80 -0.37 8.89
CA ALA A 41 -6.11 -0.75 8.37
C ALA A 41 -6.92 0.47 7.89
N LYS A 42 -6.88 1.56 8.65
CA LYS A 42 -7.53 2.82 8.26
C LYS A 42 -6.89 3.44 7.02
N ALA A 43 -5.56 3.49 6.95
CA ALA A 43 -4.82 4.00 5.81
C ALA A 43 -5.10 3.19 4.54
N ARG A 44 -5.08 1.85 4.65
CA ARG A 44 -5.38 0.93 3.55
C ARG A 44 -6.79 1.12 3.01
N ARG A 45 -7.77 1.29 3.91
CA ARG A 45 -9.17 1.56 3.53
C ARG A 45 -9.29 2.89 2.77
N ALA A 46 -8.73 3.97 3.32
CA ALA A 46 -8.77 5.28 2.68
C ALA A 46 -8.07 5.29 1.30
N LYS A 47 -6.92 4.61 1.19
CA LYS A 47 -6.22 4.42 -0.09
C LYS A 47 -7.10 3.68 -1.10
N LYS A 48 -7.74 2.59 -0.68
CA LYS A 48 -8.64 1.80 -1.54
C LYS A 48 -9.80 2.67 -2.05
N GLU A 49 -10.49 3.38 -1.16
CA GLU A 49 -11.60 4.28 -1.53
C GLU A 49 -11.15 5.36 -2.52
N MET A 50 -9.97 5.95 -2.31
CA MET A 50 -9.41 6.97 -3.19
C MET A 50 -9.06 6.42 -4.58
N VAL A 51 -8.51 5.20 -4.67
CA VAL A 51 -8.24 4.54 -5.94
C VAL A 51 -9.55 4.22 -6.67
N GLU A 52 -10.51 3.62 -5.99
CA GLU A 52 -11.81 3.22 -6.56
C GLU A 52 -12.58 4.42 -7.11
N ALA A 53 -12.58 5.54 -6.39
CA ALA A 53 -13.20 6.79 -6.84
C ALA A 53 -12.61 7.35 -8.15
N ASN A 54 -11.38 6.94 -8.52
CA ASN A 54 -10.64 7.48 -9.66
C ASN A 54 -10.42 6.47 -10.81
N LEU A 55 -11.00 5.26 -10.76
CA LEU A 55 -10.84 4.26 -11.83
C LEU A 55 -11.28 4.75 -13.21
N ARG A 56 -12.32 5.60 -13.27
CA ARG A 56 -12.80 6.19 -14.54
C ARG A 56 -11.73 7.07 -15.21
N LEU A 57 -10.87 7.73 -14.43
CA LEU A 57 -9.76 8.51 -14.97
C LEU A 57 -8.77 7.61 -15.71
N VAL A 58 -8.41 6.47 -15.12
CA VAL A 58 -7.51 5.48 -15.73
C VAL A 58 -8.07 5.01 -17.07
N ILE A 59 -9.34 4.59 -17.09
CA ILE A 59 -10.03 4.15 -18.31
C ILE A 59 -9.99 5.25 -19.38
N SER A 60 -10.26 6.51 -19.01
CA SER A 60 -10.25 7.64 -19.96
C SER A 60 -8.87 7.91 -20.57
N ILE A 61 -7.80 7.64 -19.82
CA ILE A 61 -6.42 7.81 -20.28
C ILE A 61 -6.00 6.61 -21.13
N ALA A 62 -6.25 5.38 -20.66
CA ALA A 62 -5.89 4.14 -21.34
C ALA A 62 -6.50 4.02 -22.74
N LYS A 63 -7.71 4.56 -22.95
CA LYS A 63 -8.36 4.62 -24.29
C LYS A 63 -7.50 5.28 -25.37
N LYS A 64 -6.57 6.17 -25.01
CA LYS A 64 -5.68 6.86 -25.96
C LYS A 64 -4.49 6.01 -26.42
N TYR A 65 -4.25 4.89 -25.74
CA TYR A 65 -3.12 3.99 -25.97
C TYR A 65 -3.56 2.64 -26.53
N THR A 66 -4.84 2.50 -26.91
CA THR A 66 -5.32 1.30 -27.60
C THR A 66 -4.61 1.13 -28.93
N ASN A 67 -4.58 -0.12 -29.42
CA ASN A 67 -3.92 -0.50 -30.69
C ASN A 67 -2.42 -0.21 -30.73
N ARG A 68 -1.74 -0.21 -29.57
CA ARG A 68 -0.28 -0.02 -29.45
C ARG A 68 0.45 -1.28 -28.95
N GLY A 69 -0.05 -2.46 -29.29
CA GLY A 69 0.58 -3.74 -28.94
C GLY A 69 0.09 -4.40 -27.65
N LEU A 70 -0.53 -3.67 -26.72
CA LEU A 70 -1.14 -4.24 -25.50
C LEU A 70 -2.68 -4.26 -25.57
N GLN A 71 -3.28 -5.26 -24.90
CA GLN A 71 -4.73 -5.34 -24.78
C GLN A 71 -5.26 -4.20 -23.91
N PHE A 72 -6.50 -3.76 -24.16
CA PHE A 72 -7.09 -2.66 -23.40
C PHE A 72 -7.20 -2.93 -21.89
N LEU A 73 -7.44 -4.18 -21.49
CA LEU A 73 -7.47 -4.57 -20.09
C LEU A 73 -6.07 -4.43 -19.45
N ASP A 74 -5.01 -4.83 -20.14
CA ASP A 74 -3.62 -4.68 -19.65
C ASP A 74 -3.26 -3.21 -19.47
N LEU A 75 -3.63 -2.34 -20.42
CA LEU A 75 -3.42 -0.90 -20.31
C LEU A 75 -4.14 -0.31 -19.08
N ILE A 76 -5.34 -0.81 -18.75
CA ILE A 76 -6.06 -0.40 -17.54
C ILE A 76 -5.34 -0.89 -16.29
N GLN A 77 -4.86 -2.13 -16.27
CA GLN A 77 -4.14 -2.69 -15.13
C GLN A 77 -2.85 -1.90 -14.84
N GLU A 78 -2.06 -1.62 -15.87
CA GLU A 78 -0.85 -0.81 -15.76
C GLU A 78 -1.16 0.63 -15.34
N GLY A 79 -2.23 1.21 -15.90
CA GLY A 79 -2.73 2.51 -15.47
C GLY A 79 -3.17 2.54 -14.00
N ASN A 80 -3.79 1.46 -13.50
CA ASN A 80 -4.20 1.33 -12.10
C ASN A 80 -2.99 1.25 -11.18
N ILE A 81 -1.91 0.57 -11.58
CA ILE A 81 -0.63 0.57 -10.84
C ILE A 81 -0.06 1.98 -10.77
N GLY A 82 -0.10 2.74 -11.88
CA GLY A 82 0.27 4.15 -11.91
C GLY A 82 -0.59 5.00 -10.96
N LEU A 83 -1.90 4.81 -10.96
CA LEU A 83 -2.82 5.51 -10.06
C LEU A 83 -2.52 5.21 -8.58
N MET A 84 -2.25 3.94 -8.22
CA MET A 84 -1.90 3.57 -6.85
C MET A 84 -0.64 4.30 -6.37
N LYS A 85 0.39 4.40 -7.22
CA LYS A 85 1.61 5.18 -6.93
C LYS A 85 1.32 6.68 -6.77
N ALA A 86 0.41 7.22 -7.57
CA ALA A 86 -0.03 8.61 -7.43
C ALA A 86 -0.72 8.85 -6.08
N VAL A 87 -1.61 7.94 -5.65
CA VAL A 87 -2.28 8.05 -4.35
C VAL A 87 -1.27 8.02 -3.20
N ASP A 88 -0.28 7.12 -3.26
CA ASP A 88 0.75 7.02 -2.21
C ASP A 88 1.61 8.27 -2.05
N LYS A 89 1.81 9.03 -3.12
CA LYS A 89 2.74 10.18 -3.17
C LYS A 89 2.02 11.52 -3.25
N PHE A 90 0.69 11.56 -3.21
CA PHE A 90 -0.04 12.80 -3.40
C PHE A 90 -0.02 13.67 -2.13
N GLU A 91 0.41 14.91 -2.29
CA GLU A 91 0.44 15.90 -1.22
C GLU A 91 -0.66 16.95 -1.40
N TYR A 92 -1.79 16.77 -0.70
CA TYR A 92 -2.94 17.67 -0.81
C TYR A 92 -2.61 19.13 -0.43
N ARG A 93 -1.63 19.34 0.46
CA ARG A 93 -1.22 20.69 0.93
C ARG A 93 -0.61 21.57 -0.15
N ARG A 94 -0.15 20.99 -1.27
CA ARG A 94 0.42 21.75 -2.40
C ARG A 94 -0.64 22.43 -3.28
N GLY A 95 -1.94 22.17 -3.05
CA GLY A 95 -3.04 22.89 -3.70
C GLY A 95 -3.38 22.46 -5.13
N TYR A 96 -2.66 21.50 -5.71
CA TYR A 96 -2.98 20.96 -7.03
C TYR A 96 -4.10 19.92 -6.97
N LYS A 97 -4.96 19.89 -8.00
CA LYS A 97 -5.98 18.85 -8.14
C LYS A 97 -5.34 17.47 -8.32
N PHE A 98 -5.86 16.48 -7.63
CA PHE A 98 -5.36 15.10 -7.69
C PHE A 98 -5.36 14.52 -9.11
N SER A 99 -6.43 14.75 -9.89
CA SER A 99 -6.53 14.24 -11.26
C SER A 99 -5.40 14.72 -12.18
N THR A 100 -4.94 15.96 -12.01
CA THR A 100 -3.79 16.52 -12.72
C THR A 100 -2.52 15.76 -12.39
N TYR A 101 -2.28 15.49 -11.10
CA TYR A 101 -1.11 14.75 -10.64
C TYR A 101 -1.15 13.28 -11.07
N ALA A 102 -2.27 12.60 -10.85
CA ALA A 102 -2.46 11.20 -11.19
C ALA A 102 -2.30 10.93 -12.69
N THR A 103 -2.70 11.88 -13.54
CA THR A 103 -2.56 11.74 -15.00
C THR A 103 -1.12 11.46 -15.42
N TRP A 104 -0.12 12.07 -14.77
CA TRP A 104 1.29 11.82 -15.10
C TRP A 104 1.71 10.38 -14.79
N TRP A 105 1.42 9.91 -13.57
CA TRP A 105 1.76 8.56 -13.15
C TRP A 105 1.05 7.47 -13.97
N ILE A 106 -0.23 7.69 -14.32
CA ILE A 106 -1.00 6.76 -15.16
C ILE A 106 -0.38 6.68 -16.56
N ARG A 107 -0.10 7.82 -17.20
CA ARG A 107 0.52 7.83 -18.54
C ARG A 107 1.91 7.19 -18.53
N GLN A 108 2.71 7.49 -17.50
CA GLN A 108 4.03 6.92 -17.36
C GLN A 108 3.98 5.39 -17.25
N ALA A 109 3.12 4.85 -16.38
CA ALA A 109 2.99 3.41 -16.19
C ALA A 109 2.59 2.71 -17.51
N ILE A 110 1.57 3.22 -18.19
CA ILE A 110 1.11 2.69 -19.48
C ILE A 110 2.20 2.78 -20.56
N THR A 111 2.87 3.92 -20.67
CA THR A 111 3.90 4.10 -21.73
C THR A 111 5.09 3.18 -21.49
N ARG A 112 5.47 2.99 -20.22
CA ARG A 112 6.54 2.07 -19.84
C ARG A 112 6.16 0.62 -20.15
N SER A 113 4.95 0.19 -19.80
CA SER A 113 4.54 -1.19 -20.03
C SER A 113 4.47 -1.55 -21.52
N ILE A 114 4.11 -0.59 -22.38
CA ILE A 114 4.14 -0.77 -23.84
C ILE A 114 5.59 -0.93 -24.34
N ALA A 115 6.55 -0.23 -23.75
CA ALA A 115 7.95 -0.26 -24.18
C ALA A 115 8.71 -1.49 -23.66
N ASP A 116 8.30 -2.04 -22.51
CA ASP A 116 8.91 -3.21 -21.87
C ASP A 116 8.39 -4.55 -22.47
N GLN A 117 7.41 -4.50 -23.38
CA GLN A 117 6.78 -5.65 -24.07
C GLN A 117 7.45 -5.94 -25.41
#